data_AF-A0A5J4U6G2-F1
#
_entry.id   AF-A0A5J4U6G2-F1
#
_cell.length_a   1.000
_cell.length_b   1.000
_cell.length_c   1.000
_cell.angle_alpha   90.00
_cell.angle_beta   90.00
_cell.angle_gamma   90.00
#
_symmetry.space_group_name_H-M   'P 1'
#
loop_
_entity.id
_entity.type
_entity.pdbx_description
1 polymer ?
#
loop_
_entity_poly.entity_id
_entity_poly.type
_entity_poly.pdbx_seq_one_letter_code
_entity_poly.pdbx_strand_id
1 'polypeptide(L)'
;MPFGTKHSPIFFAEAIESILRQIRIHSEIKILTYCDDIILIHQDKQILKAQTIKIMKTLEEFGWTISADKCETEQKQIITFLGWIWNLKEMNIRMSEERKSKMIQALKDWCNTVYRSKNVKIRQLAALIGRFNFLRPQIKEAFPYLVELDKEKTQALKTKSWDEIMIVKRVVIRELKWWVRRIGDNQLESLINKIITCILTTDASPQSQVQC
;
A
#
# COMPACT_ATOMS: atom_id res chain seq x y z
N MET A 1 10.55 -11.82 21.19
CA MET A 1 9.14 -11.40 21.29
C MET A 1 8.23 -12.59 20.96
N PRO A 2 7.13 -12.81 21.71
CA PRO A 2 6.16 -13.85 21.35
C PRO A 2 5.45 -13.54 20.03
N PHE A 3 5.21 -14.58 19.23
CA PHE A 3 4.45 -14.48 18.00
C PHE A 3 2.96 -14.24 18.29
N GLY A 4 2.29 -13.47 17.43
CA GLY A 4 0.83 -13.29 17.47
C GLY A 4 0.31 -12.17 18.37
N THR A 5 1.17 -11.42 19.07
CA THR A 5 0.70 -10.23 19.81
C THR A 5 0.45 -9.05 18.86
N LYS A 6 -0.63 -8.32 19.10
CA LYS A 6 -1.01 -7.13 18.31
C LYS A 6 0.07 -6.05 18.31
N HIS A 7 0.88 -5.96 19.36
CA HIS A 7 1.90 -4.92 19.53
C HIS A 7 3.30 -5.34 19.09
N SER A 8 3.56 -6.64 18.85
CA SER A 8 4.89 -7.13 18.44
C SER A 8 5.48 -6.36 17.24
N PRO A 9 4.72 -6.08 16.15
CA PRO A 9 5.27 -5.33 15.02
C PRO A 9 5.66 -3.89 15.36
N ILE A 10 4.90 -3.25 16.26
CA ILE A 10 5.15 -1.86 16.68
C ILE A 10 6.46 -1.80 17.47
N PHE A 11 6.61 -2.65 18.48
CA PHE A 11 7.85 -2.71 19.27
C PHE A 11 9.06 -3.09 18.42
N PHE A 12 8.89 -4.02 17.47
CA PHE A 12 9.94 -4.36 16.52
C PHE A 12 10.37 -3.13 15.71
N ALA A 13 9.40 -2.42 15.12
CA ALA A 13 9.66 -1.24 14.30
C ALA A 13 10.35 -0.13 15.09
N GLU A 14 9.92 0.14 16.33
CA GLU A 14 10.55 1.15 17.19
C GLU A 14 12.00 0.78 17.56
N ALA A 15 12.24 -0.48 17.92
CA ALA A 15 13.57 -0.94 18.29
C ALA A 15 14.56 -0.85 17.12
N ILE A 16 14.15 -1.30 15.93
CA ILE A 16 15.03 -1.28 14.75
C ILE A 16 15.25 0.13 14.22
N GLU A 17 14.22 0.99 14.27
CA GLU A 17 14.32 2.39 13.81
C GLU A 17 15.32 3.19 14.64
N SER A 18 15.46 2.91 15.94
CA SER A 18 16.48 3.53 16.80
C SER A 18 17.90 3.27 16.31
N ILE A 19 18.21 2.02 15.93
CA ILE A 19 19.52 1.62 15.41
C ILE A 19 19.73 2.20 14.01
N LEU A 20 18.72 2.09 13.15
CA LEU A 20 18.81 2.60 11.78
C LEU A 20 18.95 4.12 11.74
N ARG A 21 18.39 4.86 12.72
CA ARG A 21 18.63 6.30 12.86
C ARG A 21 20.11 6.62 13.08
N GLN A 22 20.80 5.84 13.91
CA GLN A 22 22.25 6.00 14.10
C GLN A 22 23.02 5.71 12.81
N ILE A 23 22.65 4.66 12.09
CA ILE A 23 23.27 4.33 10.80
C ILE A 23 23.05 5.45 9.78
N ARG A 24 21.83 5.99 9.68
CA ARG A 24 21.49 7.10 8.77
C ARG A 24 22.31 8.37 9.02
N ILE A 25 22.68 8.65 10.28
CA ILE A 25 23.52 9.82 10.61
C ILE A 25 24.95 9.64 10.06
N HIS A 26 25.45 8.40 10.02
CA HIS A 26 26.84 8.09 9.69
C HIS A 26 27.02 7.46 8.30
N SER A 27 25.98 7.46 7.46
CA SER A 27 26.00 6.86 6.13
C SER A 27 25.28 7.75 5.11
N GLU A 28 25.78 7.75 3.88
CA GLU A 28 25.19 8.49 2.76
C GLU A 28 24.08 7.68 2.04
N ILE A 29 23.66 6.55 2.62
CA ILE A 29 22.70 5.64 2.02
C ILE A 29 21.27 5.95 2.47
N LYS A 30 20.33 5.89 1.53
CA LYS A 30 18.92 6.03 1.86
C LYS A 30 18.38 4.69 2.36
N ILE A 31 17.86 4.68 3.59
CA ILE A 31 17.32 3.49 4.24
C ILE A 31 15.80 3.64 4.41
N LEU A 32 15.03 2.74 3.80
CA LEU A 32 13.58 2.64 3.97
C LEU A 32 13.25 1.43 4.83
N THR A 33 12.30 1.58 5.75
CA THR A 33 11.93 0.58 6.74
C THR A 33 10.42 0.39 6.78
N TYR A 34 9.97 -0.85 6.94
CA TYR A 34 8.57 -1.16 7.22
C TYR A 34 8.48 -2.46 8.03
N CYS A 35 8.18 -2.34 9.33
CA CYS A 35 8.20 -3.46 10.27
C CYS A 35 9.54 -4.22 10.21
N ASP A 36 9.54 -5.41 9.61
CA ASP A 36 10.67 -6.32 9.43
C ASP A 36 11.41 -6.16 8.09
N ASP A 37 10.82 -5.47 7.12
CA ASP A 37 11.44 -5.26 5.81
C ASP A 37 12.31 -3.98 5.78
N ILE A 38 13.56 -4.11 5.32
CA ILE A 38 14.52 -2.99 5.17
C ILE A 38 14.99 -2.93 3.71
N ILE A 39 15.04 -1.72 3.17
CA ILE A 39 15.62 -1.43 1.86
C ILE A 39 16.72 -0.39 1.95
N LEU A 40 17.81 -0.67 1.25
CA LEU A 40 18.98 0.20 1.11
C LEU A 40 19.06 0.70 -0.33
N ILE A 41 19.15 2.03 -0.52
CA ILE A 41 19.16 2.67 -1.84
C ILE A 41 20.35 3.63 -1.93
N HIS A 42 21.18 3.44 -2.94
CA HIS A 42 22.29 4.33 -3.28
C HIS A 42 22.51 4.34 -4.80
N GLN A 43 23.01 5.45 -5.36
CA GLN A 43 23.27 5.57 -6.80
C GLN A 43 24.49 4.74 -7.24
N ASP A 44 25.54 4.75 -6.42
CA ASP A 44 26.75 3.95 -6.66
C ASP A 44 26.58 2.52 -6.13
N LYS A 45 26.82 1.54 -7.03
CA LYS A 45 26.69 0.10 -6.75
C LYS A 45 27.74 -0.41 -5.75
N GLN A 46 28.98 0.07 -5.81
CA GLN A 46 30.05 -0.36 -4.91
C GLN A 46 29.84 0.18 -3.50
N ILE A 47 29.43 1.44 -3.38
CA ILE A 47 29.05 2.04 -2.10
C ILE A 47 27.85 1.27 -1.51
N LEU A 48 26.82 0.98 -2.31
CA LEU A 48 25.67 0.19 -1.88
C LEU A 48 26.10 -1.17 -1.31
N LYS A 49 26.98 -1.88 -2.01
CA LYS A 49 27.50 -3.19 -1.59
C LYS A 49 28.27 -3.09 -0.28
N ALA A 50 29.21 -2.13 -0.18
CA ALA A 50 30.03 -1.95 1.02
C ALA A 50 29.18 -1.55 2.23
N GLN A 51 28.24 -0.62 2.05
CA GLN A 51 27.33 -0.17 3.12
C GLN A 51 26.37 -1.29 3.55
N THR A 52 25.88 -2.13 2.62
CA THR A 52 25.02 -3.27 2.96
C THR A 52 25.72 -4.23 3.92
N ILE A 53 26.96 -4.61 3.62
CA ILE A 53 27.76 -5.51 4.49
C ILE A 53 28.00 -4.85 5.86
N LYS A 54 28.34 -3.56 5.88
CA LYS A 54 28.55 -2.82 7.13
C LYS A 54 27.29 -2.78 7.99
N ILE A 55 26.14 -2.47 7.39
CA ILE A 55 24.85 -2.41 8.08
C ILE A 55 24.44 -3.77 8.63
N MET A 56 24.59 -4.84 7.84
CA MET A 56 24.31 -6.20 8.30
C MET A 56 25.14 -6.56 9.52
N LYS A 57 26.45 -6.30 9.47
CA LYS A 57 27.35 -6.55 10.60
C LYS A 57 26.97 -5.74 11.83
N THR A 58 26.64 -4.45 11.67
CA THR A 58 26.18 -3.60 12.77
C THR A 58 24.89 -4.14 13.40
N LEU A 59 23.91 -4.57 12.59
CA LEU A 59 22.69 -5.17 13.11
C LEU A 59 22.97 -6.44 13.92
N GLU A 60 23.86 -7.31 13.44
CA GLU A 60 24.32 -8.51 14.17
C GLU A 60 25.02 -8.15 15.49
N GLU A 61 25.88 -7.12 15.50
CA GLU A 61 26.53 -6.60 16.71
C GLU A 61 25.52 -6.08 17.74
N PHE A 62 24.38 -5.54 17.29
CA PHE A 62 23.24 -5.17 18.15
C PHE A 62 22.34 -6.34 18.54
N GLY A 63 22.70 -7.59 18.19
CA GLY A 63 21.98 -8.80 18.54
C GLY A 63 20.82 -9.15 17.62
N TRP A 64 20.71 -8.53 16.44
CA TRP A 64 19.69 -8.89 15.45
C TRP A 64 20.15 -10.08 14.61
N THR A 65 19.25 -11.03 14.39
CA THR A 65 19.51 -12.17 13.50
C THR A 65 19.04 -11.85 12.09
N ILE A 66 19.94 -11.95 11.12
CA ILE A 66 19.64 -11.72 9.70
C ILE A 66 19.40 -13.05 8.99
N SER A 67 18.27 -13.15 8.30
CA SER A 67 17.89 -14.34 7.53
C SER A 67 18.56 -14.28 6.15
N ALA A 68 19.77 -14.82 6.03
CA ALA A 68 20.55 -14.75 4.78
C ALA A 68 19.81 -15.34 3.55
N ASP A 69 18.95 -16.34 3.77
CA ASP A 69 18.08 -16.97 2.77
C ASP A 69 16.96 -16.05 2.26
N LYS A 70 16.52 -15.07 3.06
CA LYS A 70 15.47 -14.10 2.70
C LYS A 70 16.03 -12.75 2.25
N CYS A 71 17.30 -12.47 2.54
CA CYS A 71 17.94 -11.21 2.17
C CYS A 71 18.38 -11.21 0.71
N GLU A 72 17.92 -10.21 -0.05
CA GLU A 72 18.45 -9.93 -1.39
C GLU A 72 19.67 -9.00 -1.29
N THR A 73 20.88 -9.58 -1.32
CA THR A 73 22.14 -8.80 -1.25
C THR A 73 22.68 -8.36 -2.61
N GLU A 74 22.09 -8.85 -3.71
CA GLU A 74 22.43 -8.43 -5.06
C GLU A 74 21.83 -7.05 -5.37
N GLN A 75 22.66 -6.13 -5.88
CA GLN A 75 22.18 -4.79 -6.24
C GLN A 75 21.36 -4.86 -7.54
N LYS A 76 20.06 -4.56 -7.42
CA LYS A 76 19.09 -4.56 -8.53
C LYS A 76 18.48 -3.17 -8.70
N GLN A 77 18.12 -2.85 -9.94
CA GLN A 77 17.37 -1.63 -10.26
C GLN A 77 15.84 -1.86 -10.23
N ILE A 78 15.42 -3.12 -10.36
CA ILE A 78 14.02 -3.53 -10.24
C ILE A 78 13.92 -4.44 -9.04
N ILE A 79 13.17 -4.03 -8.02
CA ILE A 79 13.04 -4.74 -6.76
C ILE A 79 11.57 -4.90 -6.37
N THR A 80 11.28 -5.94 -5.58
CA THR A 80 9.95 -6.11 -4.99
C THR A 80 10.01 -5.66 -3.53
N PHE A 81 9.14 -4.73 -3.14
CA PHE A 81 9.06 -4.22 -1.77
C PHE A 81 7.61 -3.95 -1.38
N LEU A 82 7.18 -4.44 -0.22
CA LEU A 82 5.80 -4.29 0.26
C LEU A 82 4.74 -4.76 -0.76
N GLY A 83 5.09 -5.77 -1.58
CA GLY A 83 4.23 -6.29 -2.63
C GLY A 83 4.12 -5.42 -3.89
N TRP A 84 4.96 -4.38 -4.02
CA TRP A 84 5.10 -3.52 -5.20
C TRP A 84 6.38 -3.83 -5.96
N ILE A 85 6.34 -3.68 -7.27
CA ILE A 85 7.53 -3.66 -8.13
C ILE A 85 7.99 -2.21 -8.23
N TRP A 86 9.19 -1.95 -7.75
CA TRP A 86 9.86 -0.65 -7.82
C TRP A 86 10.85 -0.69 -8.98
N ASN A 87 10.65 0.17 -9.97
CA ASN A 87 11.63 0.42 -11.01
C ASN A 87 12.41 1.68 -10.62
N LEU A 88 13.60 1.50 -10.05
CA LEU A 88 14.49 2.59 -9.61
C LEU A 88 15.22 3.26 -10.79
N LYS A 89 15.21 2.67 -11.98
CA LYS A 89 15.77 3.28 -13.19
C LYS A 89 14.79 4.29 -13.79
N GLU A 90 13.52 3.91 -13.90
CA GLU A 90 12.46 4.77 -14.44
C GLU A 90 11.75 5.59 -13.34
N MET A 91 12.11 5.37 -12.08
CA MET A 91 11.51 6.00 -10.91
C MET A 91 9.99 5.84 -10.88
N ASN A 92 9.50 4.61 -11.04
CA ASN A 92 8.08 4.29 -10.94
C ASN A 92 7.82 3.07 -10.06
N ILE A 93 6.59 2.96 -9.57
CA ILE A 93 6.06 1.79 -8.89
C ILE A 93 4.86 1.25 -9.65
N ARG A 94 4.73 -0.07 -9.61
CA ARG A 94 3.58 -0.78 -10.17
C ARG A 94 3.33 -2.06 -9.40
N MET A 95 2.09 -2.54 -9.43
CA MET A 95 1.79 -3.86 -8.90
C MET A 95 2.33 -4.97 -9.83
N SER A 96 2.53 -6.17 -9.30
CA SER A 96 2.86 -7.33 -10.13
C SER A 96 1.65 -7.79 -10.95
N GLU A 97 1.89 -8.34 -12.14
CA GLU A 97 0.83 -8.88 -13.00
C GLU A 97 0.09 -10.05 -12.35
N GLU A 98 0.79 -10.85 -11.55
CA GLU A 98 0.18 -11.93 -10.76
C GLU A 98 -0.84 -11.37 -9.76
N ARG A 99 -0.46 -10.34 -9.00
CA ARG A 99 -1.35 -9.71 -8.02
C ARG A 99 -2.51 -9.00 -8.71
N LYS A 100 -2.26 -8.30 -9.81
CA LYS A 100 -3.28 -7.68 -10.67
C LYS A 100 -4.32 -8.71 -11.09
N SER A 101 -3.87 -9.85 -11.61
CA SER A 101 -4.73 -10.94 -12.09
C SER A 101 -5.57 -11.54 -10.97
N LYS A 102 -4.96 -11.82 -9.80
CA LYS A 102 -5.66 -12.29 -8.60
C LYS A 102 -6.72 -11.29 -8.12
N MET A 103 -6.44 -10.00 -8.18
CA MET A 103 -7.39 -8.95 -7.79
C MET A 103 -8.55 -8.80 -8.77
N ILE A 104 -8.27 -8.79 -10.08
CA ILE A 104 -9.31 -8.75 -11.11
C ILE A 104 -10.21 -9.97 -11.00
N GLN A 105 -9.65 -11.16 -10.79
CA GLN A 105 -10.43 -12.39 -10.63
C GLN A 105 -11.34 -12.31 -9.39
N ALA A 106 -10.78 -11.90 -8.24
CA ALA A 106 -11.57 -11.74 -7.02
C ALA A 106 -12.71 -10.73 -7.18
N LEU A 107 -12.52 -9.66 -7.97
CA LEU A 107 -13.56 -8.70 -8.29
C LEU A 107 -14.65 -9.27 -9.19
N LYS A 108 -14.25 -10.03 -10.21
CA LYS A 108 -15.21 -10.72 -11.10
C LYS A 108 -16.06 -11.70 -10.30
N ASP A 109 -15.45 -12.49 -9.42
CA ASP A 109 -16.16 -13.45 -8.56
C ASP A 109 -17.14 -12.73 -7.62
N TRP A 110 -16.74 -11.59 -7.06
CA TRP A 110 -17.59 -10.77 -6.21
C TRP A 110 -18.76 -10.16 -6.99
N CYS A 111 -18.51 -9.59 -8.16
CA CYS A 111 -19.55 -9.09 -9.06
C CYS A 111 -20.55 -10.18 -9.45
N ASN A 112 -20.07 -11.39 -9.76
CA ASN A 112 -20.93 -12.54 -10.07
C ASN A 112 -21.80 -12.94 -8.87
N THR A 113 -21.23 -12.96 -7.66
CA THR A 113 -21.96 -13.25 -6.42
C THR A 113 -23.08 -12.26 -6.20
N VAL A 114 -22.77 -10.96 -6.34
CA VAL A 114 -23.77 -9.90 -6.19
C VAL A 114 -24.83 -9.93 -7.29
N TYR A 115 -24.46 -10.26 -8.52
CA TYR A 115 -25.43 -10.38 -9.61
C TYR A 115 -26.42 -11.52 -9.37
N ARG A 116 -25.96 -12.65 -8.83
CA ARG A 116 -26.80 -13.84 -8.58
C ARG A 116 -27.77 -13.67 -7.42
N SER A 117 -27.30 -13.16 -6.28
CA SER A 117 -28.11 -13.15 -5.04
C SER A 117 -28.29 -11.78 -4.41
N LYS A 118 -27.51 -10.77 -4.83
CA LYS A 118 -27.34 -9.46 -4.17
C LYS A 118 -26.94 -9.55 -2.69
N ASN A 119 -26.58 -10.73 -2.21
CA ASN A 119 -26.40 -11.04 -0.80
C ASN A 119 -24.95 -11.44 -0.58
N VAL A 120 -24.25 -10.71 0.29
CA VAL A 120 -22.84 -10.96 0.64
C VAL A 120 -22.65 -10.86 2.14
N LYS A 121 -21.68 -11.59 2.70
CA LYS A 121 -21.32 -11.41 4.10
C LYS A 121 -20.62 -10.07 4.30
N ILE A 122 -20.88 -9.40 5.41
CA ILE A 122 -20.21 -8.13 5.73
C ILE A 122 -18.68 -8.30 5.80
N ARG A 123 -18.20 -9.42 6.35
CA ARG A 123 -16.77 -9.80 6.35
C ARG A 123 -16.17 -9.87 4.94
N GLN A 124 -16.92 -10.31 3.93
CA GLN A 124 -16.43 -10.37 2.55
C GLN A 124 -16.26 -8.97 1.95
N LEU A 125 -17.19 -8.04 2.22
CA LEU A 125 -17.04 -6.64 1.81
C LEU A 125 -15.83 -5.99 2.51
N ALA A 126 -15.65 -6.25 3.80
CA ALA A 126 -14.50 -5.75 4.56
C ALA A 126 -13.16 -6.26 4.02
N ALA A 127 -13.07 -7.56 3.69
CA ALA A 127 -11.89 -8.14 3.05
C ALA A 127 -11.60 -7.49 1.69
N LEU A 128 -12.64 -7.17 0.91
CA LEU A 128 -12.51 -6.49 -0.37
C LEU A 128 -12.00 -5.05 -0.22
N ILE A 129 -12.55 -4.28 0.73
CA ILE A 129 -12.06 -2.94 1.09
C ILE A 129 -10.58 -3.00 1.51
N GLY A 130 -10.20 -4.01 2.30
CA GLY A 130 -8.81 -4.25 2.67
C GLY A 130 -7.89 -4.46 1.47
N ARG A 131 -8.34 -5.21 0.45
CA ARG A 131 -7.59 -5.40 -0.81
C ARG A 131 -7.47 -4.09 -1.61
N PHE A 132 -8.50 -3.26 -1.62
CA PHE A 132 -8.45 -1.96 -2.30
C PHE A 132 -7.55 -0.94 -1.60
N ASN A 133 -7.44 -0.99 -0.26
CA ASN A 133 -6.52 -0.13 0.46
C ASN A 133 -5.07 -0.30 -0.01
N PHE A 134 -4.70 -1.50 -0.46
CA PHE A 134 -3.40 -1.73 -1.07
C PHE A 134 -3.16 -0.80 -2.27
N LEU A 135 -4.17 -0.50 -3.09
CA LEU A 135 -4.02 0.27 -4.33
C LEU A 135 -3.94 1.79 -4.14
N ARG A 136 -4.11 2.30 -2.92
CA ARG A 136 -4.10 3.75 -2.64
C ARG A 136 -2.85 4.47 -3.19
N PRO A 137 -1.63 3.91 -3.14
CA PRO A 137 -0.46 4.56 -3.72
C PRO A 137 -0.56 4.77 -5.23
N GLN A 138 -1.18 3.85 -5.98
CA GLN A 138 -1.23 3.86 -7.44
C GLN A 138 -2.50 4.53 -8.00
N ILE A 139 -3.59 4.56 -7.24
CA ILE A 139 -4.89 5.10 -7.68
C ILE A 139 -5.28 6.26 -6.77
N LYS A 140 -4.89 7.48 -7.16
CA LYS A 140 -5.15 8.72 -6.39
C LYS A 140 -6.64 8.98 -6.19
N GLU A 141 -7.46 8.60 -7.17
CA GLU A 141 -8.91 8.78 -7.13
C GLU A 141 -9.62 7.70 -6.31
N ALA A 142 -8.91 6.73 -5.72
CA ALA A 142 -9.52 5.60 -4.99
C ALA A 142 -10.27 6.02 -3.72
N PHE A 143 -9.87 7.12 -3.08
CA PHE A 143 -10.32 7.44 -1.73
C PHE A 143 -11.84 7.63 -1.62
N PRO A 144 -12.52 8.42 -2.48
CA PRO A 144 -13.97 8.54 -2.45
C PRO A 144 -14.71 7.19 -2.60
N TYR A 145 -14.22 6.32 -3.49
CA TYR A 145 -14.79 5.00 -3.74
C TYR A 145 -14.64 4.08 -2.52
N LEU A 146 -13.50 4.13 -1.84
CA LEU A 146 -13.27 3.40 -0.59
C LEU A 146 -14.18 3.87 0.53
N VAL A 147 -14.34 5.19 0.69
CA VAL A 147 -15.20 5.79 1.71
C VAL A 147 -16.65 5.34 1.51
N GLU A 148 -17.13 5.31 0.27
CA GLU A 148 -18.51 4.90 0.01
C GLU A 148 -18.74 3.41 0.31
N LEU A 149 -17.80 2.54 -0.04
CA LEU A 149 -17.86 1.12 0.35
C LEU A 149 -17.79 0.93 1.88
N ASP A 150 -16.96 1.71 2.57
CA ASP A 150 -16.82 1.63 4.02
C ASP A 150 -18.09 2.11 4.75
N LYS A 151 -18.73 3.18 4.26
CA LYS A 151 -20.04 3.64 4.78
C LYS A 151 -21.08 2.53 4.71
N GLU A 152 -21.18 1.82 3.58
CA GLU A 152 -22.15 0.73 3.40
C GLU A 152 -21.86 -0.44 4.34
N LYS A 153 -20.58 -0.84 4.48
CA LYS A 153 -20.16 -1.83 5.49
C LYS A 153 -20.55 -1.40 6.90
N THR A 154 -20.19 -0.18 7.28
CA THR A 154 -20.39 0.36 8.64
C THR A 154 -21.87 0.52 8.96
N GLN A 155 -22.69 0.92 7.99
CA GLN A 155 -24.14 0.99 8.16
C GLN A 155 -24.75 -0.41 8.37
N ALA A 156 -24.26 -1.43 7.67
CA ALA A 156 -24.73 -2.80 7.88
C ALA A 156 -24.32 -3.34 9.27
N LEU A 157 -23.12 -3.03 9.75
CA LEU A 157 -22.63 -3.44 11.07
C LEU A 157 -23.38 -2.82 12.25
N LYS A 158 -24.12 -1.73 12.05
CA LYS A 158 -24.97 -1.15 13.12
C LYS A 158 -26.10 -2.09 13.54
N THR A 159 -26.53 -2.98 12.65
CA THR A 159 -27.69 -3.85 12.87
C THR A 159 -27.38 -5.34 12.74
N LYS A 160 -26.16 -5.71 12.32
CA LYS A 160 -25.77 -7.07 11.97
C LYS A 160 -24.34 -7.39 12.39
N SER A 161 -24.05 -8.68 12.62
CA SER A 161 -22.70 -9.15 12.89
C SER A 161 -21.84 -9.33 11.62
N TRP A 162 -20.52 -9.51 11.78
CA TRP A 162 -19.58 -9.64 10.67
C TRP A 162 -19.88 -10.80 9.70
N ASP A 163 -20.40 -11.91 10.22
CA ASP A 163 -20.69 -13.12 9.45
C ASP A 163 -22.09 -13.16 8.84
N GLU A 164 -22.91 -12.16 9.16
CA GLU A 164 -24.24 -12.01 8.60
C GLU A 164 -24.23 -11.40 7.21
N ILE A 165 -25.34 -11.64 6.51
CA ILE A 165 -25.56 -11.24 5.12
C ILE A 165 -26.11 -9.81 5.07
N MET A 166 -25.51 -8.98 4.24
CA MET A 166 -26.04 -7.69 3.81
C MET A 166 -26.55 -7.73 2.37
N ILE A 167 -27.58 -6.95 2.09
CA ILE A 167 -28.07 -6.72 0.73
C ILE A 167 -27.19 -5.63 0.10
N VAL A 168 -26.57 -5.94 -1.03
CA VAL A 168 -25.68 -5.04 -1.75
C VAL A 168 -26.49 -4.00 -2.52
N LYS A 169 -26.30 -2.73 -2.19
CA LYS A 169 -26.93 -1.61 -2.89
C LYS A 169 -26.33 -1.41 -4.28
N ARG A 170 -27.09 -0.78 -5.18
CA ARG A 170 -26.65 -0.45 -6.55
C ARG A 170 -25.38 0.42 -6.57
N VAL A 171 -25.20 1.29 -5.58
CA VAL A 171 -24.00 2.14 -5.42
C VAL A 171 -22.75 1.27 -5.37
N VAL A 172 -22.70 0.27 -4.50
CA VAL A 172 -21.55 -0.67 -4.38
C VAL A 172 -21.23 -1.33 -5.72
N ILE A 173 -22.24 -1.77 -6.48
CA ILE A 173 -22.03 -2.40 -7.80
C ILE A 173 -21.37 -1.43 -8.78
N ARG A 174 -21.81 -0.16 -8.80
CA ARG A 174 -21.21 0.89 -9.64
C ARG A 174 -19.74 1.11 -9.27
N GLU A 175 -19.44 1.24 -7.99
CA GLU A 175 -18.07 1.45 -7.52
C GLU A 175 -17.17 0.26 -7.91
N LEU A 176 -17.66 -0.97 -7.83
CA LEU A 176 -16.89 -2.16 -8.22
C LEU A 176 -16.57 -2.24 -9.71
N LYS A 177 -17.51 -1.83 -10.57
CA LYS A 177 -17.24 -1.74 -12.01
C LYS A 177 -16.14 -0.72 -12.30
N TRP A 178 -16.13 0.40 -11.57
CA TRP A 178 -15.06 1.38 -11.66
C TRP A 178 -13.71 0.77 -11.25
N TRP A 179 -13.65 0.03 -10.13
CA TRP A 179 -12.43 -0.65 -9.68
C TRP A 179 -11.88 -1.64 -10.72
N VAL A 180 -12.74 -2.46 -11.33
CA VAL A 180 -12.32 -3.43 -12.37
C VAL A 180 -11.68 -2.69 -13.54
N ARG A 181 -12.29 -1.61 -14.02
CA ARG A 181 -11.73 -0.79 -15.10
C ARG A 181 -10.39 -0.18 -14.69
N ARG A 182 -10.34 0.46 -13.53
CA ARG A 182 -9.17 1.21 -13.07
C ARG A 182 -7.96 0.31 -12.81
N ILE A 183 -8.17 -0.88 -12.25
CA ILE A 183 -7.11 -1.89 -12.06
C ILE A 183 -6.63 -2.43 -13.40
N GLY A 184 -7.55 -2.60 -14.37
CA GLY A 184 -7.23 -3.03 -15.73
C GLY A 184 -6.21 -2.11 -16.41
N ASP A 185 -6.41 -0.79 -16.28
CA ASP A 185 -5.60 0.25 -16.90
C ASP A 185 -4.13 0.29 -16.41
N ASN A 186 -3.83 -0.31 -15.24
CA ASN A 186 -2.49 -0.49 -14.62
C ASN A 186 -1.52 0.68 -14.84
N GLN A 187 -1.95 1.89 -14.49
CA GLN A 187 -1.14 3.09 -14.66
C GLN A 187 0.08 3.06 -13.74
N LEU A 188 1.26 3.35 -14.28
CA LEU A 188 2.48 3.52 -13.48
C LEU A 188 2.34 4.74 -12.57
N GLU A 189 2.74 4.62 -11.31
CA GLU A 189 2.85 5.77 -10.42
C GLU A 189 4.32 6.19 -10.30
N SER A 190 4.59 7.49 -10.40
CA SER A 190 5.94 8.04 -10.27
C SER A 190 6.39 8.03 -8.81
N LEU A 191 7.62 7.57 -8.56
CA LEU A 191 8.32 7.71 -7.28
C LEU A 191 8.85 9.13 -7.05
N ILE A 192 8.96 9.92 -8.11
CA ILE A 192 9.34 11.33 -8.02
C ILE A 192 8.10 12.11 -7.59
N ASN A 193 8.15 12.68 -6.39
CA ASN A 193 7.23 13.76 -6.02
C ASN A 193 7.47 14.90 -7.01
N LYS A 194 6.49 15.21 -7.86
CA LYS A 194 6.51 16.48 -8.59
C LYS A 194 6.64 17.55 -7.51
N ILE A 195 7.73 18.32 -7.54
CA ILE A 195 7.82 19.54 -6.76
C ILE A 195 6.57 20.34 -7.13
N ILE A 196 5.66 20.50 -6.16
CA ILE A 196 4.46 21.31 -6.37
C ILE A 196 4.97 22.75 -6.43
N THR A 197 5.24 23.24 -7.64
CA THR A 197 5.72 24.60 -7.87
C THR A 197 4.64 25.65 -7.64
N CYS A 198 3.37 25.25 -7.60
CA CYS A 198 2.26 26.13 -7.27
C CYS A 198 1.10 25.31 -6.68
N ILE A 199 0.57 25.76 -5.54
CA ILE A 199 -0.69 25.27 -4.97
C ILE A 199 -1.76 26.28 -5.37
N LEU A 200 -2.73 25.86 -6.17
CA LEU A 200 -3.86 26.68 -6.57
C LEU A 200 -5.01 26.39 -5.59
N THR A 201 -5.24 27.29 -4.63
CA THR A 201 -6.38 27.21 -3.70
C THR A 201 -7.52 28.03 -4.26
N THR A 202 -8.66 27.38 -4.53
CA THR A 202 -9.92 28.08 -4.86
C THR A 202 -10.83 28.01 -3.65
N ASP A 203 -11.12 29.18 -3.06
CA ASP A 203 -12.24 29.37 -2.13
C ASP A 203 -13.54 29.45 -2.96
N ALA A 204 -14.54 28.65 -2.60
CA ALA A 204 -15.89 28.79 -3.10
C ALA A 204 -16.76 29.41 -2.01
N SER A 205 -16.88 30.75 -2.03
CA SER A 205 -17.87 31.49 -1.25
C SER A 205 -19.24 31.40 -1.92
N PRO A 206 -20.35 31.24 -1.17
CA PRO A 206 -21.70 31.21 -1.74
C PRO A 206 -22.20 32.56 -2.31
N GLN A 207 -21.38 33.62 -2.30
CA GLN A 207 -21.72 34.92 -2.87
C GLN A 207 -20.91 35.19 -4.14
N SER A 208 -21.37 34.66 -5.27
CA SER A 208 -21.00 35.14 -6.59
C SER A 208 -22.26 35.56 -7.32
N GLN A 209 -22.71 36.80 -7.08
CA GLN A 209 -23.60 37.48 -8.02
C GLN A 209 -22.72 38.19 -9.04
N VAL A 210 -22.75 37.70 -10.28
CA VAL A 210 -22.29 38.44 -11.45
C VAL A 210 -23.34 39.51 -11.71
N GLN A 211 -22.98 40.78 -11.57
CA GLN A 211 -23.73 41.88 -12.19
C GLN A 211 -23.14 42.10 -13.59
N CYS A 212 -24.05 42.17 -14.57
CA CYS A 212 -23.81 42.42 -15.99
C CYS A 212 -23.09 43.73 -16.26
#